data_AF-A0A8B6BNQ4-F1
#
_entry.id   AF-A0A8B6BNQ4-F1
#
_cell.length_a   1.000
_cell.length_b   1.000
_cell.length_c   1.000
_cell.angle_alpha   90.00
_cell.angle_beta   90.00
_cell.angle_gamma   90.00
#
_symmetry.space_group_name_H-M   'P 1'
#
loop_
_entity.id
_entity.type
_entity.pdbx_description
1 polymer ?
#
loop_
_entity_poly.entity_id
_entity_poly.type
_entity_poly.pdbx_seq_one_letter_code
_entity_poly.pdbx_strand_id
1 'polypeptide(L)'
;MSGLPREVIKWIQSLDLTWQIKTAKWDVTNGYLIAEIFSWYFPQDIQMHSYNNGTSLESKQKNWYLLKLFIKRHSLDIPEEYIDGTIHCKEGAAAMLLENIYELLTNRKVKKTQTEEPDFTDKLYQEKLPMHARSTASKAVKNNLRITEIMADQNLILGAQKSQKIINDHIEHRRQERYQNPDRFQVKPTLGELCVRRPPPQPAQPTFEDSTMGESAAVPSQANPEDLQSMSREPSVQFKEIEVNQMDKSALYNMPIQGY
;
A
#
# COMPACT_ATOMS: atom_id res chain seq x y z
N MET A 1 -24.63 -4.05 -10.46
CA MET A 1 -24.42 -5.02 -11.56
C MET A 1 -23.38 -6.02 -11.09
N SER A 2 -23.54 -7.31 -11.39
CA SER A 2 -22.86 -8.43 -10.71
C SER A 2 -21.34 -8.51 -10.85
N GLY A 3 -20.67 -7.52 -11.46
CA GLY A 3 -19.22 -7.50 -11.66
C GLY A 3 -18.66 -8.59 -12.58
N LEU A 4 -19.47 -9.61 -12.88
CA LEU A 4 -19.07 -10.79 -13.64
C LEU A 4 -19.17 -10.56 -15.15
N PRO A 5 -18.23 -11.12 -15.93
CA PRO A 5 -18.30 -11.11 -17.38
C PRO A 5 -19.46 -11.97 -17.87
N ARG A 6 -20.06 -11.55 -19.00
CA ARG A 6 -21.25 -12.19 -19.57
C ARG A 6 -21.07 -13.69 -19.84
N GLU A 7 -19.86 -14.08 -20.20
CA GLU A 7 -19.48 -15.46 -20.52
C GLU A 7 -19.63 -16.37 -19.28
N VAL A 8 -19.15 -15.90 -18.14
CA VAL A 8 -19.24 -16.58 -16.84
C VAL A 8 -20.68 -16.63 -16.35
N ILE A 9 -21.45 -15.55 -16.52
CA ILE A 9 -22.88 -15.53 -16.15
C ILE A 9 -23.65 -16.60 -16.93
N LYS A 10 -23.45 -16.68 -18.25
CA LYS A 10 -24.11 -17.68 -19.09
C LYS A 10 -23.72 -19.10 -18.69
N TRP A 11 -22.45 -19.31 -18.39
CA TRP A 11 -21.96 -20.61 -17.94
C TRP A 11 -22.61 -21.02 -16.62
N ILE A 12 -22.60 -20.16 -15.61
CA ILE A 12 -23.27 -20.42 -14.33
C ILE A 12 -24.75 -20.72 -14.52
N GLN A 13 -25.45 -19.97 -15.39
CA GLN A 13 -26.86 -20.19 -15.71
C GLN A 13 -27.12 -21.48 -16.49
N SER A 14 -26.12 -22.01 -17.18
CA SER A 14 -26.23 -23.31 -17.87
C SER A 14 -25.99 -24.50 -16.95
N LEU A 15 -25.46 -24.25 -15.74
CA LEU A 15 -25.41 -25.25 -14.68
C LEU A 15 -26.77 -25.22 -13.97
N ASP A 16 -27.46 -26.36 -13.90
CA ASP A 16 -28.72 -26.48 -13.16
C ASP A 16 -28.42 -26.55 -11.65
N LEU A 17 -27.95 -25.43 -11.10
CA LEU A 17 -27.66 -25.27 -9.67
C LEU A 17 -28.96 -25.17 -8.87
N THR A 18 -28.93 -25.67 -7.63
CA THR A 18 -30.06 -25.64 -6.71
C THR A 18 -30.52 -24.21 -6.43
N TRP A 19 -29.58 -23.25 -6.36
CA TRP A 19 -29.90 -21.83 -6.27
C TRP A 19 -29.18 -20.98 -7.33
N GLN A 20 -29.90 -19.98 -7.82
CA GLN A 20 -29.37 -19.02 -8.78
C GLN A 20 -28.45 -18.01 -8.10
N ILE A 21 -27.25 -17.81 -8.66
CA ILE A 21 -26.31 -16.77 -8.25
C ILE A 21 -26.80 -15.42 -8.81
N LYS A 22 -27.44 -14.60 -7.97
CA LYS A 22 -27.91 -13.25 -8.34
C LYS A 22 -26.81 -12.22 -8.08
N THR A 23 -26.19 -12.31 -6.91
CA THR A 23 -25.11 -11.45 -6.47
C THR A 23 -23.96 -12.31 -5.99
N ALA A 24 -23.01 -12.59 -6.89
CA ALA A 24 -21.86 -13.45 -6.64
C ALA A 24 -21.13 -13.11 -5.34
N LYS A 25 -20.95 -11.81 -5.05
CA LYS A 25 -20.34 -11.32 -3.82
C LYS A 25 -20.90 -11.95 -2.54
N TRP A 26 -22.20 -12.22 -2.46
CA TRP A 26 -22.86 -12.76 -1.26
C TRP A 26 -23.15 -14.25 -1.39
N ASP A 27 -23.64 -14.65 -2.56
CA ASP A 27 -24.22 -15.97 -2.79
C ASP A 27 -23.15 -17.07 -2.74
N VAL A 28 -21.93 -16.79 -3.19
CA VAL A 28 -20.84 -17.81 -3.19
C VAL A 28 -20.01 -17.83 -1.91
N THR A 29 -20.24 -16.91 -0.97
CA THR A 29 -19.45 -16.81 0.27
C THR A 29 -19.50 -18.09 1.12
N ASN A 30 -20.59 -18.86 1.02
CA ASN A 30 -20.76 -20.09 1.77
C ASN A 30 -19.90 -21.26 1.25
N GLY A 31 -19.48 -21.21 -0.01
CA GLY A 31 -18.80 -22.34 -0.67
C GLY A 31 -19.75 -23.46 -1.10
N TYR A 32 -20.99 -23.54 -0.61
CA TYR A 32 -21.95 -24.57 -1.04
C TYR A 32 -22.20 -24.56 -2.55
N LEU A 33 -22.50 -23.39 -3.13
CA LEU A 33 -22.70 -23.26 -4.59
C LEU A 33 -21.42 -23.54 -5.37
N ILE A 34 -20.25 -23.26 -4.80
CA ILE A 34 -18.97 -23.59 -5.44
C ILE A 34 -18.76 -25.11 -5.44
N ALA A 35 -19.08 -25.80 -4.35
CA ALA A 35 -19.05 -27.27 -4.31
C ALA A 35 -20.02 -27.88 -5.31
N GLU A 36 -21.21 -27.31 -5.45
CA GLU A 36 -22.20 -27.75 -6.43
C GLU A 36 -21.69 -27.58 -7.87
N ILE A 37 -21.08 -26.42 -8.19
CA ILE A 37 -20.41 -26.19 -9.48
C ILE A 37 -19.36 -27.27 -9.74
N PHE A 38 -18.49 -27.56 -8.78
CA PHE A 38 -17.49 -28.61 -8.97
C PHE A 38 -18.11 -30.02 -9.04
N SER A 39 -19.23 -30.30 -8.37
CA SER A 39 -19.90 -31.62 -8.44
C SER A 39 -20.44 -31.95 -9.84
N TRP A 40 -20.74 -30.94 -10.66
CA TRP A 40 -21.09 -31.14 -12.07
C TRP A 40 -19.93 -31.70 -12.90
N TYR A 41 -18.70 -31.36 -12.55
CA TYR A 41 -17.49 -31.80 -13.26
C TYR A 41 -16.83 -33.02 -12.59
N PHE A 42 -16.95 -33.13 -11.26
CA PHE A 42 -16.33 -34.16 -10.43
C PHE A 42 -17.37 -34.81 -9.50
N PRO A 43 -18.39 -35.51 -10.05
CA PRO A 43 -19.50 -36.04 -9.25
C PRO A 43 -19.07 -37.14 -8.27
N GLN A 44 -17.94 -37.82 -8.52
CA GLN A 44 -17.44 -38.88 -7.64
C GLN A 44 -16.65 -38.32 -6.45
N ASP A 45 -15.97 -37.19 -6.65
CA ASP A 45 -15.07 -36.60 -5.65
C ASP A 45 -15.79 -35.67 -4.66
N ILE A 46 -16.92 -35.09 -5.08
CA ILE A 46 -17.70 -34.15 -4.27
C ILE A 46 -19.00 -34.77 -3.80
N GLN A 47 -19.06 -34.97 -2.50
CA GLN A 47 -20.25 -35.47 -1.81
C GLN A 47 -21.05 -34.28 -1.27
N MET A 48 -22.11 -33.87 -1.99
CA MET A 48 -22.89 -32.67 -1.66
C MET A 48 -23.54 -32.71 -0.26
N HIS A 49 -23.83 -33.88 0.29
CA HIS A 49 -24.37 -34.04 1.64
C HIS A 49 -23.41 -33.59 2.75
N SER A 50 -22.10 -33.50 2.45
CA SER A 50 -21.08 -33.03 3.39
C SER A 50 -21.02 -31.51 3.50
N TYR A 51 -21.67 -30.80 2.58
CA TYR A 51 -21.72 -29.34 2.54
C TYR A 51 -23.03 -28.83 3.13
N ASN A 52 -22.94 -27.78 3.95
CA ASN A 52 -24.11 -27.22 4.63
C ASN A 52 -24.43 -25.82 4.08
N ASN A 53 -25.69 -25.55 3.75
CA ASN A 53 -26.13 -24.21 3.33
C ASN A 53 -26.38 -23.22 4.51
N GLY A 54 -25.84 -23.50 5.69
CA GLY A 54 -25.93 -22.62 6.86
C GLY A 54 -25.23 -21.28 6.64
N THR A 55 -25.73 -20.21 7.27
CA THR A 55 -25.20 -18.85 7.10
C THR A 55 -24.10 -18.47 8.10
N SER A 56 -23.83 -19.31 9.11
CA SER A 56 -22.84 -19.05 10.15
C SER A 56 -21.41 -19.11 9.60
N LEU A 57 -20.51 -18.31 10.17
CA LEU A 57 -19.10 -18.29 9.75
C LEU A 57 -18.44 -19.67 9.86
N GLU A 58 -18.77 -20.43 10.92
CA GLU A 58 -18.27 -21.79 11.12
C GLU A 58 -18.71 -22.74 10.00
N SER A 59 -19.97 -22.67 9.55
CA SER A 59 -20.45 -23.46 8.41
C SER A 59 -19.70 -23.10 7.14
N LYS A 60 -19.48 -21.80 6.87
CA LYS A 60 -18.69 -21.36 5.72
C LYS A 60 -17.28 -21.91 5.79
N GLN A 61 -16.59 -21.77 6.93
CA GLN A 61 -15.22 -22.25 7.11
C GLN A 61 -15.11 -23.76 6.90
N LYS A 62 -16.06 -24.56 7.41
CA LYS A 62 -16.10 -26.02 7.19
C LYS A 62 -16.26 -26.37 5.71
N ASN A 63 -17.20 -25.74 5.02
CA ASN A 63 -17.40 -25.95 3.57
C ASN A 63 -16.12 -25.62 2.78
N TRP A 64 -15.52 -24.47 3.06
CA TRP A 64 -14.30 -24.04 2.38
C TRP A 64 -13.08 -24.89 2.72
N TYR A 65 -13.01 -25.45 3.93
CA TYR A 65 -11.99 -26.42 4.28
C TYR A 65 -12.06 -27.67 3.38
N LEU A 66 -13.26 -28.22 3.18
CA LEU A 66 -13.47 -29.36 2.27
C LEU A 66 -13.12 -28.99 0.81
N LEU A 67 -13.52 -27.81 0.35
CA LEU A 67 -13.16 -27.32 -0.98
C LEU A 67 -11.65 -27.15 -1.16
N LYS A 68 -10.94 -26.58 -0.18
CA LYS A 68 -9.48 -26.43 -0.22
C LYS A 68 -8.79 -27.78 -0.33
N LEU A 69 -9.28 -28.79 0.40
CA LEU A 69 -8.75 -30.15 0.31
C LEU A 69 -8.96 -30.76 -1.09
N PHE A 70 -10.15 -30.56 -1.66
CA PHE A 70 -10.49 -30.99 -3.01
C PHE A 70 -9.60 -30.29 -4.07
N ILE A 71 -9.50 -28.95 -4.02
CA ILE A 71 -8.67 -28.13 -4.91
C ILE A 71 -7.22 -28.62 -4.89
N LYS A 72 -6.67 -28.85 -3.70
CA LYS A 72 -5.30 -29.37 -3.53
C LYS A 72 -5.14 -30.78 -4.10
N ARG A 73 -6.12 -31.66 -3.90
CA ARG A 73 -6.09 -33.03 -4.42
C ARG A 73 -6.06 -33.07 -5.95
N HIS A 74 -6.84 -32.21 -6.60
CA HIS A 74 -6.93 -32.14 -8.06
C HIS A 74 -5.88 -31.23 -8.69
N SER A 75 -4.97 -30.66 -7.90
CA SER A 75 -3.93 -29.70 -8.36
C SER A 75 -4.52 -28.55 -9.17
N LEU A 76 -5.67 -28.03 -8.72
CA LEU A 76 -6.36 -26.91 -9.34
C LEU A 76 -5.63 -25.60 -8.95
N ASP A 77 -5.20 -24.84 -9.96
CA ASP A 77 -4.45 -23.60 -9.77
C ASP A 77 -5.36 -22.42 -9.40
N ILE A 78 -5.83 -22.41 -8.16
CA ILE A 78 -6.70 -21.39 -7.60
C ILE A 78 -5.95 -20.66 -6.47
N PRO A 79 -5.68 -19.35 -6.60
CA PRO A 79 -5.02 -18.58 -5.55
C PRO A 79 -5.79 -18.58 -4.23
N GLU A 80 -5.10 -18.77 -3.11
CA GLU A 80 -5.73 -18.82 -1.79
C GLU A 80 -6.35 -17.48 -1.41
N GLU A 81 -5.79 -16.38 -1.91
CA GLU A 81 -6.29 -15.02 -1.69
C GLU A 81 -7.71 -14.84 -2.26
N TYR A 82 -8.04 -15.52 -3.36
CA TYR A 82 -9.35 -15.43 -4.00
C TYR A 82 -10.40 -16.17 -3.16
N ILE A 83 -10.00 -17.31 -2.60
CA ILE A 83 -10.81 -18.11 -1.70
C ILE A 83 -11.06 -17.33 -0.39
N ASP A 84 -10.00 -16.86 0.25
CA ASP A 84 -10.09 -16.12 1.52
C ASP A 84 -10.88 -14.81 1.37
N GLY A 85 -10.60 -14.06 0.29
CA GLY A 85 -11.37 -12.87 -0.06
C GLY A 85 -12.85 -13.18 -0.30
N THR A 86 -13.19 -14.34 -0.88
CA THR A 86 -14.58 -14.76 -1.09
C THR A 86 -15.27 -15.14 0.22
N ILE A 87 -14.60 -15.89 1.11
CA ILE A 87 -15.12 -16.24 2.45
C ILE A 87 -15.52 -14.98 3.22
N HIS A 88 -14.65 -13.97 3.17
CA HIS A 88 -14.78 -12.72 3.91
C HIS A 88 -15.54 -11.63 3.16
N CYS A 89 -16.02 -11.92 1.96
CA CYS A 89 -16.81 -10.99 1.16
C CYS A 89 -16.06 -9.67 0.84
N LYS A 90 -14.79 -9.81 0.45
CA LYS A 90 -14.00 -8.71 -0.12
C LYS A 90 -14.54 -8.35 -1.50
N GLU A 91 -14.41 -7.07 -1.85
CA GLU A 91 -14.89 -6.58 -3.15
C GLU A 91 -14.09 -7.23 -4.28
N GLY A 92 -14.75 -7.67 -5.34
CA GLY A 92 -14.09 -8.31 -6.49
C GLY A 92 -13.65 -9.77 -6.30
N ALA A 93 -13.40 -10.23 -5.07
CA ALA A 93 -12.87 -11.59 -4.81
C ALA A 93 -13.75 -12.71 -5.37
N ALA A 94 -15.04 -12.68 -5.11
CA ALA A 94 -15.99 -13.67 -5.63
C ALA A 94 -16.04 -13.69 -7.16
N ALA A 95 -15.87 -12.53 -7.81
CA ALA A 95 -15.88 -12.43 -9.27
C ALA A 95 -14.60 -13.05 -9.85
N MET A 96 -13.43 -12.68 -9.32
CA MET A 96 -12.13 -13.23 -9.71
C MET A 96 -12.06 -14.74 -9.51
N LEU A 97 -12.63 -15.24 -8.40
CA LEU A 97 -12.72 -16.66 -8.13
C LEU A 97 -13.57 -17.40 -9.18
N LEU A 98 -14.77 -16.91 -9.46
CA LEU A 98 -15.67 -17.52 -10.45
C LEU A 98 -15.09 -17.47 -11.87
N GLU A 99 -14.39 -16.39 -12.22
CA GLU A 99 -13.65 -16.30 -13.48
C GLU A 99 -12.55 -17.35 -13.56
N ASN A 100 -11.73 -17.49 -12.51
CA ASN A 100 -10.66 -18.49 -12.47
C ASN A 100 -11.25 -19.92 -12.57
N ILE A 101 -12.30 -20.23 -11.81
CA ILE A 101 -12.97 -21.54 -11.88
C ILE A 101 -13.54 -21.80 -13.29
N TYR A 102 -14.15 -20.79 -13.93
CA TYR A 102 -14.62 -20.91 -15.30
C TYR A 102 -13.49 -21.23 -16.28
N GLU A 103 -12.37 -20.49 -16.20
CA GLU A 103 -11.20 -20.70 -17.06
C GLU A 103 -10.64 -22.11 -16.87
N LEU A 104 -10.59 -22.58 -15.63
CA LEU A 104 -10.06 -23.89 -15.25
C LEU A 104 -10.95 -25.06 -15.71
N LEU A 105 -12.27 -24.96 -15.52
CA LEU A 105 -13.20 -26.04 -15.84
C LEU A 105 -13.57 -26.11 -17.32
N THR A 106 -13.55 -24.97 -18.02
CA THR A 106 -13.96 -24.91 -19.43
C THR A 106 -12.80 -24.76 -20.41
N ASN A 107 -11.58 -24.49 -19.93
CA ASN A 107 -10.39 -24.16 -20.72
C ASN A 107 -10.60 -22.98 -21.68
N ARG A 108 -11.54 -22.07 -21.37
CA ARG A 108 -11.83 -20.87 -22.14
C ARG A 108 -11.35 -19.65 -21.38
N LYS A 109 -10.62 -18.75 -22.04
CA LYS A 109 -10.15 -17.51 -21.43
C LYS A 109 -11.25 -16.46 -21.37
N VAL A 110 -11.36 -15.80 -20.22
CA VAL A 110 -12.24 -14.65 -20.03
C VAL A 110 -11.58 -13.41 -20.63
N LYS A 111 -12.36 -12.59 -21.34
CA LYS A 111 -11.91 -11.28 -21.81
C LYS A 111 -11.81 -10.30 -20.63
N LYS A 112 -10.63 -10.21 -20.02
CA LYS A 112 -10.34 -9.27 -18.91
C LYS A 112 -10.10 -7.86 -19.45
N THR A 113 -10.76 -6.86 -18.88
CA THR A 113 -10.58 -5.44 -19.25
C THR A 113 -9.47 -4.77 -18.42
N GLN A 114 -9.03 -5.37 -17.31
CA GLN A 114 -7.96 -4.87 -16.45
C GLN A 114 -7.06 -6.04 -16.00
N THR A 115 -5.74 -5.82 -16.01
CA THR A 115 -4.67 -6.84 -15.79
C THR A 115 -3.94 -6.63 -14.47
N GLU A 116 -4.42 -5.76 -13.59
CA GLU A 116 -3.76 -5.51 -12.31
C GLU A 116 -4.06 -6.65 -11.32
N GLU A 117 -3.02 -7.10 -10.62
CA GLU A 117 -3.13 -8.08 -9.54
C GLU A 117 -4.13 -7.58 -8.48
N PRO A 118 -5.11 -8.40 -8.07
CA PRO A 118 -6.10 -7.97 -7.10
C PRO A 118 -5.49 -7.88 -5.69
N ASP A 119 -5.32 -6.66 -5.18
CA ASP A 119 -4.86 -6.39 -3.79
C ASP A 119 -5.99 -6.52 -2.74
N PHE A 120 -7.22 -6.83 -3.16
CA PHE A 120 -8.45 -6.89 -2.35
C PHE A 120 -8.64 -5.72 -1.35
N THR A 121 -8.00 -4.61 -1.65
CA THR A 121 -7.90 -3.39 -0.87
C THR A 121 -8.51 -2.24 -1.68
N ASP A 122 -9.05 -1.23 -1.02
CA ASP A 122 -9.64 -0.06 -1.69
C ASP A 122 -8.60 0.94 -2.25
N LYS A 123 -7.31 0.60 -2.23
CA LYS A 123 -6.19 1.45 -2.63
C LYS A 123 -6.36 2.10 -4.01
N LEU A 124 -6.57 1.30 -5.05
CA LEU A 124 -6.77 1.79 -6.43
C LEU A 124 -7.96 2.73 -6.55
N TYR A 125 -9.01 2.48 -5.78
CA TYR A 125 -10.17 3.36 -5.73
C TYR A 125 -9.83 4.68 -5.03
N GLN A 126 -9.12 4.64 -3.91
CA GLN A 126 -8.67 5.84 -3.18
C GLN A 126 -7.72 6.71 -4.01
N GLU A 127 -6.83 6.11 -4.80
CA GLU A 127 -5.89 6.83 -5.66
C GLU A 127 -6.61 7.64 -6.74
N LYS A 128 -7.69 7.08 -7.32
CA LYS A 128 -8.53 7.74 -8.33
C LYS A 128 -9.39 8.88 -7.77
N LEU A 129 -9.62 8.90 -6.45
CA LEU A 129 -10.42 9.94 -5.82
C LEU A 129 -9.61 11.23 -5.58
N PRO A 130 -10.24 12.41 -5.70
CA PRO A 130 -9.61 13.66 -5.31
C PRO A 130 -9.35 13.67 -3.79
N MET A 131 -8.28 14.36 -3.37
CA MET A 131 -7.77 14.33 -1.98
C MET A 131 -8.81 14.63 -0.88
N HIS A 132 -9.83 15.44 -1.17
CA HIS A 132 -10.87 15.78 -0.19
C HIS A 132 -11.97 14.70 -0.06
N ALA A 133 -12.09 13.80 -1.04
CA ALA A 133 -13.09 12.71 -1.06
C ALA A 133 -12.51 11.36 -0.61
N ARG A 134 -11.20 11.28 -0.38
CA ARG A 134 -10.53 10.07 0.11
C ARG A 134 -11.01 9.68 1.51
N SER A 135 -10.98 8.38 1.82
CA SER A 135 -11.44 7.84 3.10
C SER A 135 -10.60 8.33 4.29
N THR A 136 -11.23 8.51 5.45
CA THR A 136 -10.53 8.67 6.74
C THR A 136 -9.88 7.35 7.20
N ALA A 137 -8.96 7.40 8.16
CA ALA A 137 -8.30 6.21 8.72
C ALA A 137 -9.29 5.13 9.20
N SER A 138 -10.30 5.52 9.99
CA SER A 138 -11.34 4.59 10.46
C SER A 138 -12.13 3.97 9.32
N LYS A 139 -12.38 4.74 8.25
CA LYS A 139 -13.08 4.25 7.06
C LYS A 139 -12.20 3.31 6.24
N ALA A 140 -10.89 3.55 6.15
CA ALA A 140 -9.94 2.65 5.53
C ALA A 140 -9.89 1.28 6.23
N VAL A 141 -9.82 1.27 7.57
CA VAL A 141 -9.89 0.01 8.35
C VAL A 141 -11.21 -0.72 8.07
N LYS A 142 -12.35 0.00 8.11
CA LYS A 142 -13.67 -0.60 7.85
C LYS A 142 -13.82 -1.18 6.43
N ASN A 143 -13.16 -0.57 5.44
CA ASN A 143 -13.26 -1.01 4.05
C ASN A 143 -12.36 -2.23 3.78
N ASN A 144 -11.18 -2.28 4.38
CA ASN A 144 -10.12 -3.25 4.06
C ASN A 144 -10.03 -4.43 5.05
N LEU A 145 -10.60 -4.32 6.25
CA LEU A 145 -10.62 -5.38 7.24
C LEU A 145 -12.06 -5.75 7.62
N ARG A 146 -12.48 -6.97 7.26
CA ARG A 146 -13.83 -7.45 7.59
C ARG A 146 -13.89 -8.03 9.00
N ILE A 147 -15.04 -7.87 9.64
CA ILE A 147 -15.30 -8.46 10.97
C ILE A 147 -15.12 -9.98 10.93
N THR A 148 -15.51 -10.63 9.84
CA THR A 148 -15.34 -12.08 9.66
C THR A 148 -13.87 -12.51 9.61
N GLU A 149 -12.95 -11.66 9.14
CA GLU A 149 -11.50 -11.97 9.18
C GLU A 149 -11.02 -11.99 10.64
N ILE A 150 -11.45 -10.99 11.43
CA ILE A 150 -11.12 -10.91 12.86
C ILE A 150 -11.74 -12.08 13.64
N MET A 151 -12.96 -12.49 13.30
CA MET A 151 -13.62 -13.62 13.96
C MET A 151 -13.02 -14.98 13.56
N ALA A 152 -12.51 -15.10 12.34
CA ALA A 152 -11.84 -16.30 11.86
C ALA A 152 -10.48 -16.50 12.54
N ASP A 153 -9.74 -15.40 12.72
CA ASP A 153 -8.47 -15.39 13.43
C ASP A 153 -8.72 -15.36 14.95
N GLN A 154 -8.55 -16.49 15.64
CA GLN A 154 -8.67 -16.53 17.12
C GLN A 154 -7.63 -15.65 17.84
N ASN A 155 -6.58 -15.20 17.13
CA ASN A 155 -5.49 -14.42 17.70
C ASN A 155 -5.78 -12.91 17.60
N LEU A 156 -6.12 -12.30 18.74
CA LEU A 156 -6.40 -10.86 18.85
C LEU A 156 -5.22 -9.98 18.42
N ILE A 157 -3.98 -10.44 18.63
CA ILE A 157 -2.77 -9.69 18.28
C ILE A 157 -2.66 -9.54 16.77
N LEU A 158 -2.96 -10.60 16.00
CA LEU A 158 -2.94 -10.55 14.54
C LEU A 158 -4.00 -9.58 14.02
N GLY A 159 -5.21 -9.60 14.60
CA GLY A 159 -6.27 -8.65 14.25
C GLY A 159 -5.87 -7.19 14.49
N ALA A 160 -5.22 -6.92 15.64
CA ALA A 160 -4.69 -5.59 15.97
C ALA A 160 -3.54 -5.18 15.05
N GLN A 161 -2.65 -6.10 14.68
CA GLN A 161 -1.56 -5.82 13.75
C GLN A 161 -2.09 -5.50 12.34
N LYS A 162 -3.09 -6.24 11.86
CA LYS A 162 -3.74 -5.97 10.56
C LYS A 162 -4.38 -4.58 10.53
N SER A 163 -5.13 -4.20 11.57
CA SER A 163 -5.74 -2.88 11.65
C SER A 163 -4.69 -1.77 11.75
N GLN A 164 -3.64 -1.97 12.55
CA GLN A 164 -2.54 -1.01 12.68
C GLN A 164 -1.79 -0.81 11.37
N LYS A 165 -1.58 -1.89 10.59
CA LYS A 165 -0.97 -1.80 9.26
C LYS A 165 -1.78 -0.88 8.34
N ILE A 166 -3.10 -1.07 8.26
CA ILE A 166 -3.98 -0.22 7.44
C ILE A 166 -3.93 1.24 7.89
N ILE A 167 -3.87 1.50 9.20
CA ILE A 167 -3.74 2.85 9.75
C ILE A 167 -2.40 3.48 9.35
N ASN A 168 -1.30 2.73 9.47
CA ASN A 168 0.02 3.20 9.09
C ASN A 168 0.07 3.53 7.60
N ASP A 169 -0.38 2.62 6.73
CA ASP A 169 -0.45 2.82 5.28
C ASP A 169 -1.26 4.09 4.93
N HIS A 170 -2.38 4.32 5.62
CA HIS A 170 -3.19 5.53 5.47
C HIS A 170 -2.42 6.80 5.86
N ILE A 171 -1.72 6.79 7.00
CA ILE A 171 -0.90 7.92 7.47
C ILE A 171 0.21 8.22 6.47
N GLU A 172 0.88 7.19 5.96
CA GLU A 172 1.96 7.33 4.98
C GLU A 172 1.46 7.92 3.68
N HIS A 173 0.31 7.46 3.18
CA HIS A 173 -0.31 8.03 1.98
C HIS A 173 -0.66 9.51 2.17
N ARG A 174 -1.23 9.88 3.32
CA ARG A 174 -1.51 11.30 3.66
C ARG A 174 -0.24 12.13 3.78
N ARG A 175 0.86 11.55 4.27
CA ARG A 175 2.18 12.20 4.32
C ARG A 175 2.72 12.44 2.91
N GLN A 176 2.61 11.46 2.02
CA GLN A 176 3.01 11.57 0.61
C GLN A 176 2.20 12.65 -0.13
N GLU A 177 0.89 12.73 0.10
CA GLU A 177 0.04 13.80 -0.46
C GLU A 177 0.54 15.20 -0.09
N ARG A 178 0.96 15.39 1.17
CA ARG A 178 1.53 16.66 1.67
C ARG A 178 2.86 16.99 1.01
N TYR A 179 3.70 15.98 0.83
CA TYR A 179 4.99 16.14 0.16
C TYR A 179 4.85 16.50 -1.33
N GLN A 180 3.88 15.88 -2.02
CA GLN A 180 3.64 16.13 -3.44
C GLN A 180 2.95 17.47 -3.72
N ASN A 181 2.24 18.05 -2.75
CA ASN A 181 1.47 19.28 -2.92
C ASN A 181 1.80 20.32 -1.82
N PRO A 182 3.06 20.78 -1.70
CA PRO A 182 3.50 21.63 -0.59
C PRO A 182 2.71 22.94 -0.50
N ASP A 183 2.37 23.56 -1.63
CA ASP A 183 1.60 24.81 -1.69
C ASP A 183 0.20 24.66 -1.09
N ARG A 184 -0.48 23.55 -1.40
CA ARG A 184 -1.84 23.26 -0.90
C ARG A 184 -1.85 23.08 0.61
N PHE A 185 -0.78 22.51 1.16
CA PHE A 185 -0.68 22.17 2.59
C PHE A 185 0.16 23.17 3.39
N GLN A 186 0.61 24.27 2.77
CA GLN A 186 1.43 25.31 3.40
C GLN A 186 2.64 24.71 4.14
N VAL A 187 3.27 23.69 3.53
CA VAL A 187 4.43 23.03 4.13
C VAL A 187 5.59 24.01 4.13
N LYS A 188 6.02 24.42 5.32
CA LYS A 188 7.16 25.33 5.47
C LYS A 188 8.46 24.60 5.09
N PRO A 189 9.36 25.23 4.32
CA PRO A 189 10.65 24.65 4.01
C PRO A 189 11.43 24.37 5.29
N THR A 190 12.15 23.26 5.31
CA THR A 190 12.98 22.89 6.45
C THR A 190 14.20 23.82 6.55
N LEU A 191 14.81 23.92 7.74
CA LEU A 191 16.03 24.73 7.92
C LEU A 191 17.13 24.34 6.92
N GLY A 192 17.29 23.04 6.65
CA GLY A 192 18.26 22.53 5.69
C GLY A 192 17.97 22.89 4.22
N GLU A 193 16.69 23.08 3.85
CA GLU A 193 16.28 23.58 2.53
C GLU A 193 16.48 25.10 2.41
N LEU A 194 16.35 25.82 3.53
CA LEU A 194 16.64 27.26 3.61
C LEU A 194 18.16 27.55 3.61
N CYS A 195 18.99 26.59 4.02
CA CYS A 195 20.45 26.77 4.05
C CYS A 195 21.08 26.73 2.66
N VAL A 196 21.79 27.81 2.29
CA VAL A 196 22.63 27.85 1.07
C VAL A 196 23.84 26.94 1.26
N ARG A 197 23.86 25.80 0.55
CA ARG A 197 25.04 24.93 0.50
C ARG A 197 26.07 25.54 -0.45
N ARG A 198 27.12 26.16 0.11
CA ARG A 198 28.28 26.60 -0.69
C ARG A 198 29.17 25.38 -0.98
N PRO A 199 29.62 25.18 -2.23
CA PRO A 199 30.63 24.16 -2.51
C PRO A 199 31.93 24.48 -1.76
N PRO A 200 32.72 23.47 -1.39
CA PRO A 200 34.03 23.71 -0.77
C PRO A 200 34.88 24.58 -1.70
N PRO A 201 35.67 25.52 -1.16
CA PRO A 201 36.53 26.38 -1.97
C PRO A 201 37.48 25.51 -2.79
N GLN A 202 37.46 25.70 -4.11
CA GLN A 202 38.39 25.02 -5.01
C GLN A 202 39.81 25.49 -4.67
N PRO A 203 40.80 24.58 -4.55
CA PRO A 203 42.19 24.98 -4.35
C PRO A 203 42.63 25.86 -5.52
N ALA A 204 43.15 27.05 -5.21
CA ALA A 204 43.64 27.99 -6.21
C ALA A 204 44.69 27.28 -7.09
N GLN A 205 44.42 27.20 -8.39
CA GLN A 205 45.45 26.76 -9.33
C GLN A 205 46.55 27.82 -9.38
N PRO A 206 47.84 27.45 -9.25
CA PRO A 206 48.93 28.41 -9.32
C PRO A 206 49.01 28.97 -10.75
N THR A 207 48.70 30.26 -10.89
CA THR A 207 48.99 31.06 -12.08
C THR A 207 50.50 31.29 -12.14
N PHE A 208 51.17 30.71 -13.14
CA PHE A 208 52.55 31.07 -13.47
C PHE A 208 52.53 32.41 -14.21
N GLU A 209 53.05 33.46 -13.58
CA GLU A 209 53.27 34.76 -14.23
C GLU A 209 54.63 34.74 -14.94
N ASP A 210 54.59 34.87 -16.27
CA ASP A 210 55.76 35.04 -17.13
C ASP A 210 56.29 36.49 -16.98
N SER A 211 57.59 36.61 -16.70
CA SER A 211 58.24 37.87 -16.39
C SER A 211 58.65 38.59 -17.67
N THR A 212 57.96 39.67 -18.06
CA THR A 212 58.46 40.62 -19.06
C THR A 212 58.61 42.01 -18.45
N MET A 213 59.88 42.45 -18.35
CA MET A 213 60.29 43.80 -17.98
C MET A 213 59.97 44.79 -19.12
N GLY A 214 59.45 45.97 -18.76
CA GLY A 214 59.28 47.11 -19.67
C GLY A 214 58.89 48.37 -18.90
N GLU A 215 59.75 49.38 -18.96
CA GLU A 215 59.78 50.61 -18.16
C GLU A 215 58.66 51.65 -18.42
N SER A 216 58.28 52.32 -17.32
CA SER A 216 58.05 53.77 -17.14
C SER A 216 56.94 54.53 -17.89
N ALA A 217 55.92 55.01 -17.14
CA ALA A 217 55.75 56.46 -16.84
C ALA A 217 54.50 56.77 -15.99
N ALA A 218 54.77 57.25 -14.77
CA ALA A 218 54.05 58.17 -13.87
C ALA A 218 52.56 58.54 -14.06
N VAL A 219 51.77 58.36 -12.99
CA VAL A 219 50.84 59.36 -12.44
C VAL A 219 50.77 59.19 -10.90
N PRO A 220 50.98 60.23 -10.07
CA PRO A 220 50.79 60.15 -8.63
C PRO A 220 49.37 60.62 -8.23
N SER A 221 48.69 59.86 -7.38
CA SER A 221 47.52 60.36 -6.65
C SER A 221 47.53 59.79 -5.23
N GLN A 222 47.29 60.69 -4.30
CA GLN A 222 47.61 60.61 -2.88
C GLN A 222 46.75 59.58 -2.14
N ALA A 223 47.40 58.79 -1.28
CA ALA A 223 46.74 58.04 -0.21
C ALA A 223 47.56 58.21 1.07
N ASN A 224 46.89 58.62 2.15
CA ASN A 224 47.47 58.83 3.47
C ASN A 224 48.02 57.51 4.07
N PRO A 225 49.05 57.59 4.93
CA PRO A 225 49.62 56.43 5.58
C PRO A 225 48.86 56.14 6.88
N GLU A 226 48.48 54.90 7.12
CA GLU A 226 48.55 54.24 8.44
C GLU A 226 48.08 52.78 8.33
N ASP A 227 48.81 51.92 9.05
CA ASP A 227 48.53 50.51 9.40
C ASP A 227 48.81 49.39 8.38
N LEU A 228 50.10 49.11 8.22
CA LEU A 228 50.63 47.76 7.99
C LEU A 228 50.68 47.01 9.34
N GLN A 229 49.65 46.22 9.64
CA GLN A 229 49.75 45.12 10.60
C GLN A 229 49.38 43.79 9.92
N SER A 230 50.40 42.95 9.76
CA SER A 230 50.29 41.54 9.41
C SER A 230 49.50 40.81 10.50
N MET A 231 48.23 40.53 10.26
CA MET A 231 47.45 39.63 11.09
C MET A 231 47.22 38.32 10.36
N SER A 232 48.05 37.32 10.73
CA SER A 232 47.71 35.91 10.58
C SER A 232 46.32 35.68 11.16
N ARG A 233 45.34 35.35 10.33
CA ARG A 233 44.00 34.95 10.78
C ARG A 233 43.99 33.44 10.93
N GLU A 234 44.51 32.94 12.04
CA GLU A 234 44.04 31.65 12.54
C GLU A 234 42.58 31.82 12.99
N PRO A 235 41.63 31.04 12.46
CA PRO A 235 40.27 31.08 12.98
C PRO A 235 40.25 30.36 14.34
N SER A 236 40.24 31.14 15.42
CA SER A 236 39.89 30.63 16.75
C SER A 236 38.41 30.24 16.75
N VAL A 237 38.12 28.99 16.35
CA VAL A 237 36.79 28.41 16.43
C VAL A 237 36.63 27.77 17.80
N GLN A 238 35.93 28.45 18.71
CA GLN A 238 35.46 27.83 19.95
C GLN A 238 34.25 26.95 19.65
N PHE A 239 34.42 25.64 19.72
CA PHE A 239 33.31 24.70 19.66
C PHE A 239 32.63 24.63 21.03
N LYS A 240 31.32 24.86 21.05
CA LYS A 240 30.48 24.56 22.21
C LYS A 240 29.74 23.27 21.92
N GLU A 241 30.11 22.21 22.62
CA GLU A 241 29.42 20.92 22.56
C GLU A 241 28.00 21.11 23.11
N ILE A 242 27.01 20.74 22.31
CA ILE A 242 25.60 20.78 22.70
C ILE A 242 25.22 19.34 23.02
N GLU A 243 25.05 19.04 24.30
CA GLU A 243 24.49 17.77 24.74
C GLU A 243 22.99 17.73 24.39
N VAL A 244 22.64 16.87 23.45
CA VAL A 244 21.24 16.62 23.08
C VAL A 244 20.71 15.51 23.98
N ASN A 245 19.87 15.86 24.95
CA ASN A 245 19.06 14.88 25.68
C ASN A 245 18.04 14.27 24.72
N GLN A 246 18.39 13.15 24.10
CA GLN A 246 17.47 12.38 23.29
C GLN A 246 16.43 11.74 24.20
N MET A 247 15.16 12.05 23.96
CA MET A 247 14.06 11.43 24.68
C MET A 247 14.01 9.94 24.32
N ASP A 248 13.84 9.10 25.34
CA ASP A 248 13.88 7.65 25.18
C ASP A 248 12.81 7.18 24.18
N LYS A 249 13.20 6.30 23.25
CA LYS A 249 12.32 5.84 22.13
C LYS A 249 11.03 5.17 22.62
N SER A 250 11.03 4.70 23.86
CA SER A 250 9.87 4.14 24.55
C SER A 250 8.74 5.17 24.77
N ALA A 251 9.06 6.47 24.87
CA ALA A 251 8.08 7.53 25.12
C ALA A 251 7.20 7.87 23.90
N LEU A 252 7.65 7.56 22.68
CA LEU A 252 6.85 7.78 21.46
C LEU A 252 5.62 6.86 21.36
N TYR A 253 5.62 5.73 22.06
CA TYR A 253 4.53 4.76 22.02
C TYR A 253 3.42 5.02 23.06
N ASN A 254 3.62 5.94 24.00
CA ASN A 254 2.68 6.21 25.11
C ASN A 254 2.01 7.59 25.07
N MET A 255 2.09 8.32 23.96
CA MET A 255 1.39 9.61 23.84
C MET A 255 -0.11 9.39 23.63
N PRO A 256 -0.99 9.89 24.53
CA PRO A 256 -2.44 9.82 24.31
C PRO A 256 -2.81 10.70 23.12
N ILE A 257 -3.64 10.16 22.23
CA ILE A 257 -4.15 10.85 21.04
C ILE A 257 -4.99 12.05 21.51
N GLN A 258 -4.43 13.25 21.46
CA GLN A 258 -5.22 14.47 21.53
C GLN A 258 -6.00 14.60 20.23
N GLY A 259 -7.32 14.41 20.33
CA GLY A 259 -8.25 14.60 19.23
C GLY A 259 -8.31 16.07 18.81
N TYR A 260 -8.23 16.27 17.49
CA TYR A 260 -8.79 17.42 16.79
C TYR A 260 -9.60 16.88 15.61
#